data_AF-A0A7S8IZT4-F1
#
_entry.id   AF-A0A7S8IZT4-F1
#
_cell.length_a   1.000
_cell.length_b   1.000
_cell.length_c   1.000
_cell.angle_alpha   90.00
_cell.angle_beta   90.00
_cell.angle_gamma   90.00
#
_symmetry.space_group_name_H-M   'P 1'
#
loop_
_entity.id
_entity.type
_entity.pdbx_description
1 polymer ?
#
loop_
_entity_poly.entity_id
_entity_poly.type
_entity_poly.pdbx_seq_one_letter_code
_entity_poly.pdbx_strand_id
1 'polypeptide(L)'
;MDSIGNEKQGPQAARADTPRADTPGVLSLLQGIIEDIQTLASQQVRLAKHELQFEGARAASMIVAAIFAVILAALCMMLLFIASVAALHEVAGLPIWMSCCIMAFVVLVVTISLFVYLKQQAQRLRLLPFRSFQTVKEDIRWIKEWITSPRM
;
A
#
# COMPACT_ATOMS: atom_id res chain seq x y z
N MET A 1 72.87 49.26 44.10
CA MET A 1 71.40 49.18 44.07
C MET A 1 71.04 47.72 43.91
N ASP A 2 71.32 46.93 44.94
CA ASP A 2 70.39 46.59 46.04
C ASP A 2 69.55 45.38 45.57
N SER A 3 69.94 44.16 45.95
CA SER A 3 69.67 43.54 47.25
C SER A 3 68.17 43.49 47.53
N ILE A 4 67.62 42.27 47.59
CA ILE A 4 66.93 41.68 48.74
C ILE A 4 65.98 40.57 48.26
N GLY A 5 66.27 39.35 48.71
CA GLY A 5 65.29 38.43 49.29
C GLY A 5 64.48 37.57 48.31
N ASN A 6 64.12 36.33 48.63
CA ASN A 6 64.31 35.56 49.84
C ASN A 6 63.95 34.12 49.49
N GLU A 7 64.68 33.21 50.10
CA GLU A 7 64.44 31.78 50.18
C GLU A 7 63.01 31.49 50.64
N LYS A 8 62.32 30.55 49.98
CA LYS A 8 61.54 29.47 50.61
C LYS A 8 61.34 28.32 49.61
N GLN A 9 62.31 27.42 49.60
CA GLN A 9 62.11 26.06 49.13
C GLN A 9 61.32 25.31 50.24
N GLY A 10 60.09 24.89 49.93
CA GLY A 10 59.26 24.03 50.76
C GLY A 10 58.71 22.87 49.93
N PRO A 11 58.70 21.61 50.42
CA PRO A 11 58.44 20.42 49.60
C PRO A 11 56.96 19.97 49.63
N GLN A 12 56.51 19.39 48.52
CA GLN A 12 55.29 18.55 48.37
C GLN A 12 53.95 19.30 48.58
N ALA A 13 52.90 19.15 47.78
CA ALA A 13 52.54 18.16 46.79
C ALA A 13 51.77 18.88 45.68
N ALA A 14 52.31 18.88 44.47
CA ALA A 14 51.52 19.20 43.29
C ALA A 14 50.53 18.05 43.11
N ARG A 15 49.28 18.28 43.52
CA ARG A 15 48.13 17.45 43.17
C ARG A 15 48.19 17.16 41.68
N ALA A 16 48.50 15.92 41.36
CA ALA A 16 48.26 15.35 40.05
C ALA A 16 46.76 15.12 39.90
N ASP A 17 46.01 16.19 39.65
CA ASP A 17 44.65 16.10 39.15
C ASP A 17 44.60 16.82 37.80
N THR A 18 45.30 16.23 36.83
CA THR A 18 44.96 16.41 35.42
C THR A 18 43.49 16.03 35.24
N PRO A 19 42.62 16.93 34.74
CA PRO A 19 41.31 16.54 34.25
C PRO A 19 41.53 15.51 33.15
N ARG A 20 41.13 14.26 33.40
CA ARG A 20 41.27 13.16 32.46
C ARG A 20 40.31 13.43 31.30
N ALA A 21 40.82 14.10 30.26
CA ALA A 21 40.15 14.17 28.98
C ALA A 21 40.01 12.75 28.42
N ASP A 22 38.75 12.33 28.28
CA ASP A 22 38.19 11.79 27.05
C ASP A 22 39.07 10.81 26.25
N THR A 23 38.79 9.52 26.43
CA THR A 23 38.88 8.60 25.29
C THR A 23 37.48 8.04 25.10
N PRO A 24 36.70 8.53 24.12
CA PRO A 24 35.49 7.86 23.69
C PRO A 24 35.92 6.46 23.23
N GLY A 25 35.73 5.47 24.10
CA GLY A 25 36.12 4.10 23.83
C GLY A 25 35.34 3.56 22.63
N VAL A 26 35.83 2.50 22.01
CA VAL A 26 35.15 1.75 20.93
C VAL A 26 33.67 1.48 21.23
N LEU A 27 33.31 1.41 22.51
CA LEU A 27 31.95 1.33 23.03
C LEU A 27 31.07 2.55 22.69
N SER A 28 31.58 3.78 22.76
CA SER A 28 30.82 4.99 22.41
C SER A 28 30.60 5.13 20.90
N LEU A 29 31.54 4.63 20.08
CA LEU A 29 31.38 4.59 18.62
C LEU A 29 30.31 3.56 18.21
N LEU A 30 30.29 2.38 18.85
CA LEU A 30 29.24 1.39 18.67
C LEU A 30 27.87 1.92 19.12
N GLN A 31 27.84 2.66 20.22
CA GLN A 31 26.61 3.30 20.71
C GLN A 31 26.09 4.33 19.70
N GLY A 32 26.97 5.16 19.12
CA GLY A 32 26.61 6.09 18.04
C GLY A 32 26.09 5.40 16.78
N ILE A 33 26.67 4.27 16.38
CA ILE A 33 26.21 3.49 15.22
C ILE A 33 24.83 2.85 15.46
N ILE A 34 24.57 2.34 16.67
CA ILE A 34 23.26 1.78 17.01
C ILE A 34 22.19 2.87 17.00
N GLU A 35 22.53 4.06 17.50
CA GLU A 35 21.65 5.22 17.54
C GLU A 35 21.36 5.76 16.12
N ASP A 36 22.37 5.79 15.24
CA ASP A 36 22.19 6.12 13.83
C ASP A 36 21.30 5.10 13.10
N ILE A 37 21.45 3.79 13.36
CA ILE A 37 20.59 2.75 12.76
C ILE A 37 19.14 2.91 13.22
N GLN A 38 18.89 3.21 14.49
CA GLN A 38 17.55 3.48 15.00
C GLN A 38 16.95 4.74 14.33
N THR A 39 17.76 5.77 14.16
CA THR A 39 17.36 7.01 13.48
C THR A 39 16.99 6.75 12.02
N LEU A 40 17.81 6.01 11.27
CA LEU A 40 17.56 5.59 9.89
C LEU A 40 16.31 4.70 9.77
N ALA A 41 16.13 3.74 10.67
CA ALA A 41 14.95 2.87 10.68
C ALA A 41 13.66 3.67 10.91
N SER A 42 13.69 4.63 11.85
CA SER A 42 12.55 5.52 12.10
C SER A 42 12.20 6.39 10.89
N GLN A 43 13.22 6.82 10.13
CA GLN A 43 13.05 7.60 8.90
C GLN A 43 12.46 6.75 7.76
N GLN A 44 12.94 5.53 7.57
CA GLN A 44 12.40 4.59 6.57
C GLN A 44 10.93 4.26 6.86
N VAL A 45 10.56 4.05 8.13
CA VAL A 45 9.15 3.84 8.52
C VAL A 45 8.31 5.09 8.23
N ARG A 46 8.84 6.30 8.47
CA ARG A 46 8.14 7.55 8.17
C ARG A 46 7.96 7.76 6.67
N LEU A 47 8.98 7.46 5.87
CA LEU A 47 8.92 7.50 4.40
C LEU A 47 7.93 6.47 3.86
N ALA A 48 8.04 5.21 4.30
CA ALA A 48 7.14 4.15 3.90
C ALA A 48 5.69 4.48 4.25
N LYS A 49 5.42 5.03 5.45
CA LYS A 49 4.07 5.51 5.81
C LYS A 49 3.58 6.62 4.88
N HIS A 50 4.45 7.54 4.48
CA HIS A 50 4.09 8.64 3.59
C HIS A 50 3.79 8.14 2.17
N GLU A 51 4.63 7.25 1.63
CA GLU A 51 4.42 6.58 0.34
C GLU A 51 3.08 5.81 0.34
N LEU A 52 2.84 5.02 1.40
CA LEU A 52 1.60 4.23 1.54
C LEU A 52 0.36 5.11 1.62
N GLN A 53 0.44 6.26 2.29
CA GLN A 53 -0.66 7.21 2.37
C GLN A 53 -0.90 7.91 1.03
N PHE A 54 0.18 8.29 0.34
CA PHE A 54 0.09 9.00 -0.94
C PHE A 54 -0.41 8.08 -2.07
N GLU A 55 0.18 6.89 -2.23
CA GLU A 55 -0.26 5.89 -3.18
C GLU A 55 -1.62 5.30 -2.79
N GLY A 56 -1.86 5.06 -1.50
CA GLY A 56 -3.12 4.56 -0.98
C GLY A 56 -4.27 5.54 -1.20
N ALA A 57 -4.06 6.84 -0.99
CA ALA A 57 -5.07 7.87 -1.25
C ALA A 57 -5.39 7.97 -2.74
N ARG A 58 -4.38 7.86 -3.61
CA ARG A 58 -4.57 7.84 -5.07
C ARG A 58 -5.30 6.59 -5.54
N ALA A 59 -4.97 5.42 -5.00
CA ALA A 59 -5.70 4.19 -5.30
C ALA A 59 -7.14 4.25 -4.80
N ALA A 60 -7.35 4.77 -3.57
CA ALA A 60 -8.69 4.93 -2.99
C ALA A 60 -9.55 5.89 -3.81
N SER A 61 -9.01 7.02 -4.28
CA SER A 61 -9.76 7.96 -5.10
C SER A 61 -10.16 7.37 -6.46
N MET A 62 -9.28 6.58 -7.08
CA MET A 62 -9.61 5.85 -8.31
C MET A 62 -10.70 4.79 -8.09
N ILE A 63 -10.66 4.06 -6.97
CA ILE A 63 -11.69 3.07 -6.62
C ILE A 63 -13.03 3.77 -6.40
N VAL A 64 -13.05 4.87 -5.65
CA VAL A 64 -14.27 5.67 -5.42
C VAL A 64 -14.84 6.16 -6.75
N ALA A 65 -14.00 6.75 -7.61
CA ALA A 65 -14.43 7.21 -8.93
C ALA A 65 -14.97 6.07 -9.80
N ALA A 66 -14.34 4.89 -9.78
CA ALA A 66 -14.81 3.71 -10.50
C ALA A 66 -16.17 3.23 -9.98
N ILE A 67 -16.39 3.20 -8.66
CA ILE A 67 -17.68 2.84 -8.07
C ILE A 67 -18.76 3.82 -8.51
N PHE A 68 -18.49 5.14 -8.42
CA PHE A 68 -19.43 6.15 -8.90
C PHE A 68 -19.75 5.99 -10.39
N ALA A 69 -18.74 5.74 -11.23
CA ALA A 69 -18.95 5.51 -12.65
C ALA A 69 -19.84 4.28 -12.92
N VAL A 70 -19.63 3.18 -12.17
CA VAL A 70 -20.47 1.98 -12.26
C VAL A 70 -21.91 2.27 -11.85
N ILE A 71 -22.12 3.03 -10.76
CA ILE A 71 -23.46 3.42 -10.30
C ILE A 71 -24.17 4.28 -11.36
N LEU A 72 -23.49 5.31 -11.88
CA LEU A 72 -24.06 6.16 -12.93
C LEU A 72 -24.38 5.36 -14.19
N ALA A 73 -23.48 4.47 -14.61
CA ALA A 73 -23.72 3.60 -15.77
C ALA A 73 -24.94 2.70 -15.56
N ALA A 74 -25.11 2.13 -14.36
CA ALA A 74 -26.28 1.33 -14.01
C ALA A 74 -27.58 2.14 -14.06
N LEU A 75 -27.57 3.38 -13.53
CA LEU A 75 -28.72 4.28 -13.59
C LEU A 75 -29.07 4.66 -15.04
N CYS A 76 -28.09 5.05 -15.85
CA CYS A 76 -28.29 5.33 -17.26
C CYS A 76 -28.85 4.11 -18.00
N MET A 77 -28.33 2.91 -17.75
CA MET A 77 -28.82 1.68 -18.35
C MET A 77 -30.29 1.40 -17.98
N MET A 78 -30.66 1.64 -16.71
CA MET A 78 -32.05 1.49 -16.25
C MET A 78 -32.98 2.50 -16.94
N LEU A 79 -32.58 3.77 -17.05
CA LEU A 79 -33.35 4.79 -17.77
C LEU A 79 -33.48 4.42 -19.25
N LEU A 80 -32.40 3.94 -19.89
CA LEU A 80 -32.42 3.51 -21.28
C LEU A 80 -33.40 2.35 -21.50
N PHE A 81 -33.45 1.40 -20.56
CA PHE A 81 -34.38 0.27 -20.62
C PHE A 81 -35.84 0.75 -20.56
N ILE A 82 -36.16 1.63 -19.61
CA ILE A 82 -37.51 2.20 -19.48
C ILE A 82 -37.88 3.00 -20.74
N ALA A 83 -36.97 3.87 -21.22
CA ALA A 83 -37.17 4.65 -22.43
C ALA A 83 -37.37 3.77 -23.67
N SER A 84 -36.62 2.67 -23.79
CA SER A 84 -36.75 1.73 -24.90
C SER A 84 -38.10 1.00 -24.88
N VAL A 85 -38.55 0.56 -23.70
CA VAL A 85 -39.85 -0.09 -23.55
C VAL A 85 -40.99 0.87 -23.89
N ALA A 86 -40.91 2.12 -23.42
CA ALA A 86 -41.87 3.18 -23.72
C ALA A 86 -41.87 3.53 -25.21
N ALA A 87 -40.70 3.69 -25.83
CA ALA A 87 -40.58 3.96 -27.26
C ALA A 87 -41.16 2.82 -28.12
N LEU A 88 -40.94 1.56 -27.74
CA LEU A 88 -41.52 0.43 -28.48
C LEU A 88 -43.05 0.36 -28.31
N HIS A 89 -43.57 0.72 -27.14
CA HIS A 89 -45.01 0.81 -26.91
C HIS A 89 -45.65 1.89 -27.81
N GLU A 90 -45.08 3.09 -27.83
CA GLU A 90 -45.60 4.22 -28.62
C GLU A 90 -45.43 4.01 -30.13
N VAL A 91 -44.28 3.51 -30.59
CA VAL A 91 -43.97 3.41 -32.03
C VAL A 91 -44.62 2.20 -32.67
N ALA A 92 -44.70 1.07 -31.97
CA ALA A 92 -45.21 -0.18 -32.55
C ALA A 92 -46.65 -0.51 -32.15
N GLY A 93 -47.27 0.26 -31.22
CA GLY A 93 -48.60 -0.04 -30.68
C GLY A 93 -48.68 -1.40 -29.99
N LEU A 94 -47.53 -1.96 -29.62
CA LEU A 94 -47.41 -3.30 -29.06
C LEU A 94 -47.73 -3.28 -27.57
N PRO A 95 -48.39 -4.33 -27.04
CA PRO A 95 -48.61 -4.44 -25.61
C PRO A 95 -47.27 -4.58 -24.88
N ILE A 96 -47.20 -3.98 -23.68
CA ILE A 96 -45.97 -3.82 -22.87
C ILE A 96 -45.16 -5.11 -22.68
N TRP A 97 -45.83 -6.26 -22.59
CA TRP A 97 -45.17 -7.56 -22.41
C TRP A 97 -44.30 -7.95 -23.62
N MET A 98 -44.76 -7.74 -24.85
CA MET A 98 -43.97 -8.01 -26.05
C MET A 98 -42.78 -7.05 -26.18
N SER A 99 -42.97 -5.78 -25.85
CA SER A 99 -41.90 -4.78 -25.82
C SER A 99 -40.78 -5.17 -24.85
N CYS A 100 -41.17 -5.61 -23.64
CA CYS A 100 -40.22 -6.10 -22.64
C CYS A 100 -39.45 -7.34 -23.13
N CYS A 101 -40.12 -8.31 -23.78
CA CYS A 101 -39.47 -9.50 -24.32
C CYS A 101 -38.44 -9.17 -25.41
N ILE A 102 -38.76 -8.27 -26.34
CA ILE A 102 -37.84 -7.85 -27.41
C ILE A 102 -36.62 -7.14 -26.82
N MET A 103 -36.83 -6.19 -25.90
CA MET A 103 -35.72 -5.48 -25.29
C MET A 103 -34.84 -6.40 -24.43
N ALA A 104 -35.46 -7.34 -23.69
CA ALA A 104 -34.72 -8.36 -22.93
C ALA A 104 -33.85 -9.23 -23.85
N PHE A 105 -34.37 -9.62 -25.03
CA PHE A 105 -33.61 -10.37 -26.01
C PHE A 105 -32.42 -9.58 -26.54
N VAL A 106 -32.61 -8.29 -26.89
CA VAL A 106 -31.52 -7.41 -27.35
C VAL A 106 -30.43 -7.28 -26.29
N VAL A 107 -30.81 -7.00 -25.04
CA VAL A 107 -29.86 -6.88 -23.92
C VAL A 107 -29.14 -8.21 -23.67
N LEU A 108 -29.82 -9.34 -23.79
CA LEU A 108 -29.23 -10.67 -23.65
C LEU A 108 -28.16 -10.92 -24.73
N VAL A 109 -28.44 -10.59 -25.99
CA VAL A 109 -27.47 -10.73 -27.09
C VAL A 109 -26.24 -9.84 -26.86
N VAL A 110 -26.44 -8.59 -26.45
CA VAL A 110 -25.34 -7.66 -26.12
C VAL A 110 -24.51 -8.20 -24.96
N THR A 111 -25.17 -8.70 -23.90
CA THR A 111 -24.51 -9.24 -22.72
C THR A 111 -23.66 -10.47 -23.05
N ILE A 112 -24.19 -11.41 -23.85
CA ILE A 112 -23.45 -12.59 -24.29
C ILE A 112 -22.26 -12.18 -25.15
N SER A 113 -22.44 -11.25 -26.08
CA SER A 113 -21.35 -10.77 -26.95
C SER A 113 -20.23 -10.13 -26.15
N LEU A 114 -20.58 -9.28 -25.17
CA LEU A 114 -19.62 -8.65 -24.28
C LEU A 114 -18.92 -9.68 -23.38
N PHE A 115 -19.65 -10.67 -22.85
CA PHE A 115 -19.08 -11.73 -22.04
C PHE A 115 -18.07 -12.58 -22.82
N VAL A 116 -18.37 -12.91 -24.08
CA VAL A 116 -17.45 -13.62 -24.96
C VAL A 116 -16.23 -12.77 -25.27
N TYR A 117 -16.41 -11.49 -25.60
CA TYR A 117 -15.31 -10.55 -25.82
C TYR A 117 -14.42 -10.42 -24.59
N LEU A 118 -15.03 -10.26 -23.40
CA LEU A 118 -14.33 -10.12 -22.14
C LEU A 118 -13.58 -11.40 -21.78
N LYS A 119 -14.16 -12.58 -22.02
CA LYS A 119 -13.46 -13.87 -21.88
C LYS A 119 -12.26 -13.97 -22.81
N GLN A 120 -12.41 -13.59 -24.07
CA GLN A 120 -11.32 -13.63 -25.04
C GLN A 120 -10.21 -12.66 -24.65
N GLN A 121 -10.54 -11.44 -24.20
CA GLN A 121 -9.56 -10.48 -23.69
C GLN A 121 -8.88 -10.96 -22.41
N ALA A 122 -9.64 -11.54 -21.48
CA ALA A 122 -9.10 -12.08 -20.23
C ALA A 122 -8.13 -13.25 -20.48
N GLN A 123 -8.42 -14.10 -21.49
CA GLN A 123 -7.53 -15.15 -21.94
C GLN A 123 -6.28 -14.61 -22.64
N ARG A 124 -6.42 -13.56 -23.47
CA ARG A 124 -5.30 -12.92 -24.18
C ARG A 124 -4.36 -12.15 -23.26
N LEU A 125 -4.92 -11.44 -22.28
CA LEU A 125 -4.14 -10.56 -21.41
C LEU A 125 -3.54 -11.27 -20.19
N ARG A 126 -3.77 -12.58 -19.99
CA ARG A 126 -3.34 -13.31 -18.76
C ARG A 126 -3.67 -12.54 -17.46
N LEU A 127 -4.71 -11.69 -17.48
CA LEU A 127 -5.13 -10.86 -16.34
C LEU A 127 -5.75 -11.66 -15.20
N LEU A 128 -5.91 -12.96 -15.43
CA LEU A 128 -6.10 -13.94 -14.38
C LEU A 128 -4.72 -14.44 -13.97
N PRO A 129 -4.10 -13.92 -12.89
CA PRO A 129 -3.00 -14.58 -12.21
C PRO A 129 -3.52 -15.85 -11.53
N PHE A 130 -4.10 -16.78 -12.30
CA PHE A 130 -4.46 -18.12 -11.84
C PHE A 130 -3.22 -18.93 -11.44
N ARG A 131 -2.02 -18.46 -11.80
CA ARG A 131 -0.75 -18.98 -11.24
C ARG A 131 -0.49 -18.54 -9.81
N SER A 132 -0.93 -17.34 -9.40
CA SER A 132 -0.69 -16.85 -8.04
C SER A 132 -1.49 -17.60 -6.98
N PHE A 133 -2.62 -18.24 -7.32
CA PHE A 133 -3.29 -19.13 -6.35
C PHE A 133 -2.47 -20.39 -6.04
N GLN A 134 -1.62 -20.84 -6.96
CA GLN A 134 -0.75 -22.00 -6.72
C GLN A 134 0.39 -21.60 -5.78
N THR A 135 1.04 -20.46 -6.03
CA THR A 135 2.06 -19.87 -5.15
C THR A 135 1.48 -19.54 -3.78
N VAL A 136 0.31 -18.89 -3.70
CA VAL A 136 -0.36 -18.57 -2.42
C VAL A 136 -0.74 -19.85 -1.65
N LYS A 137 -1.15 -20.93 -2.33
CA LYS A 137 -1.38 -22.24 -1.67
C LYS A 137 -0.09 -22.85 -1.13
N GLU A 138 1.02 -22.67 -1.85
CA GLU A 138 2.35 -23.10 -1.42
C GLU A 138 2.80 -22.27 -0.21
N ASP A 139 2.65 -20.94 -0.26
CA ASP A 139 2.96 -20.02 0.82
C ASP A 139 2.16 -20.33 2.10
N ILE A 140 0.87 -20.65 1.98
CA ILE A 140 0.04 -21.09 3.10
C ILE A 140 0.53 -22.42 3.67
N ARG A 141 1.04 -23.33 2.82
CA ARG A 141 1.60 -24.61 3.25
C ARG A 141 2.87 -24.40 4.05
N TRP A 142 3.80 -23.55 3.58
CA TRP A 142 5.02 -23.21 4.30
C TRP A 142 4.74 -22.54 5.65
N ILE A 143 3.76 -21.63 5.72
CA ILE A 143 3.35 -20.96 6.97
C ILE A 143 2.72 -21.96 7.94
N LYS A 144 1.90 -22.89 7.44
CA LYS A 144 1.31 -23.95 8.26
C LYS A 144 2.37 -24.90 8.81
N GLU A 145 3.35 -25.28 8.00
CA GLU A 145 4.51 -26.09 8.41
C GLU A 145 5.29 -25.38 9.53
N TRP A 146 5.53 -24.07 9.39
CA TRP A 146 6.23 -23.25 10.39
C TRP A 146 5.48 -23.13 11.71
N ILE A 147 4.15 -22.98 11.68
CA ILE A 147 3.33 -22.87 12.90
C ILE A 147 3.12 -24.24 13.55
N THR A 148 3.09 -25.30 12.76
CA THR A 148 2.84 -26.67 13.23
C THR A 148 4.15 -27.43 13.51
N SER A 149 5.31 -26.83 13.29
CA SER A 149 6.60 -27.33 13.78
C SER A 149 6.84 -26.75 15.17
N PRO A 150 6.40 -27.41 16.26
CA PRO A 150 6.90 -27.09 17.58
C PRO A 150 8.41 -27.32 17.54
N ARG A 151 9.17 -26.23 17.74
CA ARG A 151 10.59 -26.30 18.07
C ARG A 151 10.81 -27.40 19.12
N MET A 152 11.42 -28.49 18.68
CA MET A 152 12.26 -29.35 19.51
C MET A 152 13.67 -29.23 18.96
#